data_AF-A0A3A0AC35-F1
#
_entry.id   AF-A0A3A0AC35-F1
#
_cell.length_a   1.000
_cell.length_b   1.000
_cell.length_c   1.000
_cell.angle_alpha   90.00
_cell.angle_beta   90.00
_cell.angle_gamma   90.00
#
_symmetry.space_group_name_H-M   'P 1'
#
loop_
_entity.id
_entity.type
_entity.pdbx_description
1 polymer ?
#
loop_
_entity_poly.entity_id
_entity_poly.type
_entity_poly.pdbx_seq_one_letter_code
_entity_poly.pdbx_strand_id
1 'polypeptide(L)'
;MITIKRQFIRDVTGAAIGVILPIEEFARVKDILEQDVASPSTDEADDMLRLMEQAASDPLFIADMNEVMSDFANIDQEWWEPAE
;
A
#
# COMPACT_ATOMS: atom_id res chain seq x y z
N MET A 1 -1.96 11.97 -41.06
CA MET A 1 -2.39 11.36 -39.77
C MET A 1 -1.19 11.42 -38.84
N ILE A 2 -1.29 12.11 -37.70
CA ILE A 2 -0.18 12.17 -36.73
C ILE A 2 -0.35 10.98 -35.80
N THR A 3 0.50 9.96 -35.96
CA THR A 3 0.54 8.82 -35.04
C THR A 3 1.45 9.20 -33.88
N ILE A 4 0.87 9.57 -32.75
CA ILE A 4 1.61 9.74 -31.50
C ILE A 4 2.17 8.37 -31.12
N LYS A 5 3.47 8.27 -30.89
CA LYS A 5 4.10 7.08 -30.30
C LYS A 5 4.02 7.17 -28.78
N ARG A 6 4.08 6.04 -28.08
CA ARG A 6 4.20 6.03 -26.61
C ARG A 6 5.38 6.90 -26.13
N GLN A 7 5.15 7.68 -25.08
CA GLN A 7 6.15 8.57 -24.49
C GLN A 7 6.31 8.27 -23.01
N PHE A 8 7.53 8.27 -22.51
CA PHE A 8 7.82 8.08 -21.09
C PHE A 8 8.10 9.41 -20.42
N ILE A 9 7.45 9.65 -19.28
CA ILE A 9 7.72 10.77 -18.39
C ILE A 9 8.78 10.30 -17.40
N ARG A 10 9.87 11.05 -17.28
CA ARG A 10 10.99 10.73 -16.37
C ARG A 10 11.12 11.77 -15.27
N ASP A 11 11.59 11.36 -14.11
CA ASP A 11 11.92 12.24 -12.99
C ASP A 11 13.30 12.92 -13.18
N VAL A 12 13.72 13.68 -12.18
CA VAL A 12 15.03 14.38 -12.15
C VAL A 12 16.23 13.43 -12.11
N THR A 13 16.02 12.16 -11.75
CA THR A 13 17.05 11.11 -11.71
C THR A 13 17.11 10.31 -13.01
N GLY A 14 16.16 10.53 -13.93
CA GLY A 14 16.00 9.80 -15.18
C GLY A 14 15.13 8.53 -15.05
N ALA A 15 14.60 8.23 -13.87
CA ALA A 15 13.68 7.13 -13.65
C ALA A 15 12.32 7.40 -14.32
N ALA A 16 11.72 6.38 -14.96
CA ALA A 16 10.41 6.53 -15.59
C ALA A 16 9.31 6.52 -14.52
N ILE A 17 8.55 7.60 -14.44
CA ILE A 17 7.47 7.80 -13.46
C ILE A 17 6.07 7.79 -14.10
N GLY A 18 5.99 7.79 -15.42
CA GLY A 18 4.72 7.73 -16.13
C GLY A 18 4.90 7.42 -17.61
N VAL A 19 3.79 7.07 -18.27
CA VAL A 19 3.75 6.81 -19.70
C VAL A 19 2.49 7.43 -20.31
N ILE A 20 2.66 8.13 -21.43
CA ILE A 20 1.56 8.60 -22.28
C ILE A 20 1.38 7.56 -23.39
N LEU A 21 0.22 6.92 -23.41
CA LEU A 21 -0.13 5.90 -24.40
C LEU A 21 -1.07 6.46 -25.47
N PRO A 22 -0.90 6.07 -26.75
CA PRO A 22 -1.93 6.25 -27.75
C PRO A 22 -3.22 5.53 -27.35
N ILE A 23 -4.38 6.05 -27.77
CA ILE A 23 -5.70 5.53 -27.37
C ILE A 23 -5.83 4.02 -27.67
N GLU A 24 -5.32 3.57 -28.82
CA GLU A 24 -5.34 2.15 -29.21
C GLU A 24 -4.50 1.24 -28.31
N GLU A 25 -3.38 1.75 -27.77
CA GLU A 25 -2.55 1.02 -26.81
C GLU A 25 -3.17 1.06 -25.41
N PHE A 26 -3.70 2.21 -25.00
CA PHE A 26 -4.39 2.36 -23.72
C PHE A 26 -5.60 1.42 -23.60
N ALA A 27 -6.40 1.29 -24.67
CA ALA A 27 -7.55 0.40 -24.69
C ALA A 27 -7.19 -1.08 -24.40
N ARG A 28 -5.95 -1.50 -24.66
CA ARG A 28 -5.49 -2.88 -24.38
C ARG A 28 -5.11 -3.12 -22.93
N VAL A 29 -4.78 -2.06 -22.19
CA VAL A 29 -4.29 -2.15 -20.81
C VAL A 29 -5.25 -1.53 -19.78
N LYS A 30 -6.28 -0.82 -20.24
CA LYS A 30 -7.27 -0.12 -19.42
C LYS A 30 -7.85 -1.03 -18.33
N ASP A 31 -8.34 -2.20 -18.70
CA ASP A 31 -9.03 -3.10 -17.76
C ASP A 31 -8.09 -3.64 -16.67
N ILE A 32 -6.79 -3.77 -16.96
CA ILE A 32 -5.76 -4.17 -15.99
C ILE A 32 -5.48 -3.01 -15.03
N LEU A 33 -5.32 -1.80 -15.58
CA LEU A 33 -5.08 -0.58 -14.79
C LEU A 33 -6.25 -0.26 -13.86
N GLU A 34 -7.48 -0.55 -14.27
CA GLU A 34 -8.68 -0.35 -13.44
C GLU A 34 -8.84 -1.43 -12.35
N GLN A 35 -8.31 -2.64 -12.57
CA GLN A 35 -8.30 -3.72 -11.57
C GLN A 35 -7.29 -3.48 -10.46
N ASP A 36 -6.09 -2.97 -10.76
CA ASP A 36 -5.07 -2.69 -9.74
C ASP A 36 -5.45 -1.50 -8.82
N VAL A 37 -6.41 -0.67 -9.23
CA VAL A 37 -6.99 0.41 -8.42
C VAL A 37 -8.26 -0.06 -7.67
N ALA A 38 -8.69 -1.30 -7.87
CA ALA A 38 -9.72 -1.88 -7.03
C ALA A 38 -9.19 -1.91 -5.60
N SER A 39 -9.72 -1.01 -4.77
CA SER A 39 -9.68 -1.13 -3.32
C SER A 39 -10.04 -2.57 -2.95
N PRO A 40 -9.51 -3.12 -1.83
CA PRO A 40 -9.93 -4.44 -1.36
C PRO A 40 -11.45 -4.51 -1.49
N SER A 41 -11.92 -5.58 -2.13
CA SER A 41 -13.35 -5.73 -2.39
C SER A 41 -14.11 -5.48 -1.09
N THR A 42 -15.30 -4.89 -1.15
CA THR A 42 -16.08 -4.58 0.06
C THR A 42 -16.17 -5.80 1.00
N ASP A 43 -16.26 -7.00 0.41
CA ASP A 43 -16.25 -8.27 1.12
C ASP A 43 -14.92 -8.55 1.87
N GLU A 44 -13.76 -8.28 1.27
CA GLU A 44 -12.46 -8.42 1.92
C GLU A 44 -12.25 -7.40 3.04
N ALA A 45 -12.75 -6.17 2.86
CA ALA A 45 -12.69 -5.14 3.89
C ALA A 45 -13.58 -5.49 5.09
N ASP A 46 -14.79 -6.00 4.85
CA ASP A 46 -15.72 -6.46 5.88
C ASP A 46 -15.21 -7.70 6.61
N ASP A 47 -14.60 -8.65 5.90
CA ASP A 47 -13.97 -9.82 6.51
C ASP A 47 -12.77 -9.43 7.38
N MET A 48 -11.95 -8.47 6.93
CA MET A 48 -10.84 -7.95 7.71
C MET A 48 -11.32 -7.25 8.99
N LEU A 49 -12.36 -6.42 8.91
CA LEU A 49 -12.98 -5.79 10.08
C LEU A 49 -13.46 -6.82 11.10
N ARG A 50 -14.15 -7.87 10.65
CA ARG A 50 -14.61 -8.95 11.52
C ARG A 50 -13.46 -9.68 12.21
N LEU A 51 -12.36 -9.93 11.49
CA LEU A 51 -11.17 -10.56 12.07
C LEU A 51 -10.52 -9.65 13.13
N MET A 52 -10.47 -8.34 12.91
CA MET A 52 -9.96 -7.37 13.90
C MET A 52 -10.83 -7.34 15.17
N GLU A 53 -12.16 -7.36 15.01
CA GLU A 53 -13.09 -7.42 16.15
C GLU A 53 -12.92 -8.72 16.96
N GLN A 54 -12.72 -9.85 16.29
CA GLN A 54 -12.47 -11.13 16.94
C GLN A 54 -11.12 -11.14 17.67
N ALA A 55 -10.07 -10.63 17.04
CA ALA A 55 -8.72 -10.55 17.62
C ALA A 55 -8.71 -9.70 18.91
N ALA A 56 -9.49 -8.61 18.95
CA ALA A 56 -9.62 -7.78 20.14
C ALA A 56 -10.26 -8.51 21.35
N SER A 57 -10.98 -9.60 21.09
CA SER A 57 -11.60 -10.44 22.13
C SER A 57 -10.80 -11.72 22.42
N ASP A 58 -9.75 -12.01 21.65
CA ASP A 58 -8.90 -13.20 21.82
C ASP A 58 -7.80 -12.93 22.87
N PRO A 59 -7.81 -13.62 24.03
CA PRO A 59 -6.81 -13.41 25.06
C PRO A 59 -5.38 -13.72 24.61
N LEU A 60 -5.18 -14.66 23.69
CA LEU A 60 -3.85 -15.00 23.18
C LEU A 60 -3.31 -13.88 22.29
N PHE A 61 -4.15 -13.34 21.42
CA PHE A 61 -3.80 -12.20 20.57
C PHE A 61 -3.45 -10.96 21.41
N ILE A 62 -4.23 -10.66 22.45
CA ILE A 62 -3.95 -9.51 23.33
C ILE A 62 -2.66 -9.72 24.12
N ALA A 63 -2.36 -10.93 24.57
CA ALA A 63 -1.10 -11.23 25.25
C ALA A 63 0.11 -10.99 24.34
N ASP A 64 0.07 -11.53 23.12
CA ASP A 64 1.12 -11.37 22.10
C ASP A 64 1.30 -9.89 21.71
N MET A 65 0.18 -9.17 21.49
CA MET A 65 0.21 -7.74 21.21
C MET A 65 0.88 -6.94 22.34
N ASN A 66 0.58 -7.26 23.60
CA ASN A 66 1.19 -6.57 24.74
C ASN A 66 2.69 -6.87 24.86
N GLU A 67 3.13 -8.08 24.55
CA GLU A 67 4.55 -8.46 24.50
C GLU A 67 5.28 -7.64 23.43
N VAL A 68 4.74 -7.63 22.20
CA VAL A 68 5.30 -6.84 21.09
C VAL A 68 5.33 -5.35 21.43
N MET A 69 4.26 -4.79 21.99
CA MET A 69 4.22 -3.36 22.37
C MET A 69 5.23 -3.05 23.48
N SER A 70 5.49 -3.98 24.39
CA SER A 70 6.54 -3.85 25.41
C SER A 70 7.94 -3.85 24.76
N ASP A 71 8.19 -4.72 23.79
CA ASP A 71 9.46 -4.75 23.05
C ASP A 71 9.68 -3.46 22.26
N PHE A 72 8.63 -2.95 21.60
CA PHE A 72 8.70 -1.65 20.93
C PHE A 72 8.97 -0.50 21.89
N ALA A 73 8.38 -0.50 23.08
CA ALA A 73 8.63 0.56 24.07
C ALA A 73 10.11 0.58 24.54
N ASN A 74 10.75 -0.58 24.62
CA ASN A 74 12.17 -0.69 24.94
C ASN A 74 13.05 -0.17 23.78
N ILE A 75 12.68 -0.47 22.54
CA ILE A 75 13.42 -0.01 21.35
C ILE A 75 13.21 1.50 21.14
N ASP A 76 12.00 2.03 21.31
CA ASP A 76 11.71 3.45 21.13
C ASP A 76 12.52 4.33 22.10
N GLN A 77 12.79 3.84 23.32
CA GLN A 77 13.72 4.48 24.25
C GLN A 77 15.18 4.52 23.78
N GLU A 78 15.63 3.55 22.98
CA GLU A 78 16.98 3.55 22.40
C GLU A 78 17.11 4.48 21.18
N TRP A 79 16.00 4.78 20.50
CA TRP A 79 16.00 5.56 19.26
C TRP A 79 15.82 7.07 19.47
N TRP A 80 15.30 7.50 20.62
CA TRP A 80 15.20 8.92 20.94
C TRP A 80 16.52 9.43 21.54
N GLU A 81 17.26 10.26 20.79
CA GLU A 81 18.42 10.97 21.33
C GLU A 81 18.00 11.74 22.61
N PRO A 82 18.71 11.59 23.74
CA PRO A 82 18.42 12.38 24.92
C PRO A 82 18.69 13.84 24.58
N ALA A 83 17.67 14.69 24.71
CA ALA A 83 17.83 16.14 24.61
C ALA A 83 18.85 16.59 25.67
N GLU A 84 19.98 17.15 25.21
CA GLU A 84 20.95 17.88 26.04
C GLU A 84 20.30 19.08 26.76
#